data_AF-A0AAN6BW35-F1
#
_entry.id   AF-A0AAN6BW35-F1
#
_cell.length_a   1.000
_cell.length_b   1.000
_cell.length_c   1.000
_cell.angle_alpha   90.00
_cell.angle_beta   90.00
_cell.angle_gamma   90.00
#
_symmetry.space_group_name_H-M   'P 1'
#
loop_
_entity.id
_entity.type
_entity.pdbx_description
1 polymer ?
#
loop_
_entity_poly.entity_id
_entity_poly.type
_entity_poly.pdbx_seq_one_letter_code
_entity_poly.pdbx_strand_id
1 'polypeptide(L)'
;MKEFLANLAGHAAPNEINFSATSSSNSFVVESKLENVNRVELTSADLDDLQKHVVFCHDDLEPRNILIKRDGTHSGKWHVAAIIDWEMAGFFPFAYYALFKEQSRHLLAGGKSAIKLLEALRAMDVSEKRLPTENVDRRFQPRWLEREKVEFSSDVRDGWVRKANAGDVRIFTKQDNDYLEMEILKELGYV
;
A
#
# COMPACT_ATOMS: atom_id res chain seq x y z
N MET A 1 11.78 -10.50 10.98
CA MET A 1 11.81 -9.50 9.89
C MET A 1 12.06 -10.12 8.52
N LYS A 2 13.16 -10.85 8.30
CA LYS A 2 13.45 -11.46 6.98
C LYS A 2 12.35 -12.40 6.48
N GLU A 3 11.80 -13.23 7.36
CA GLU A 3 10.68 -14.13 7.04
C GLU A 3 9.42 -13.37 6.63
N PHE A 4 9.08 -12.27 7.32
CA PHE A 4 7.99 -11.38 6.92
C PHE A 4 8.19 -10.81 5.51
N LEU A 5 9.41 -10.32 5.20
CA LEU A 5 9.74 -9.81 3.86
C LEU A 5 9.75 -10.91 2.80
N ALA A 6 10.21 -12.11 3.15
CA ALA A 6 10.17 -13.26 2.26
C ALA A 6 8.74 -13.73 2.00
N ASN A 7 7.85 -13.68 3.00
CA ASN A 7 6.43 -13.98 2.83
C ASN A 7 5.73 -12.93 1.97
N LEU A 8 6.02 -11.64 2.17
CA LEU A 8 5.55 -10.56 1.28
C LEU A 8 5.99 -10.79 -0.16
N ALA A 9 7.25 -11.16 -0.38
CA ALA A 9 7.76 -11.45 -1.72
C ALA A 9 7.30 -12.81 -2.28
N GLY A 10 6.94 -13.76 -1.41
CA GLY A 10 6.66 -15.16 -1.73
C GLY A 10 5.22 -15.45 -2.17
N HIS A 11 4.32 -14.47 -2.09
CA HIS A 11 2.97 -14.58 -2.70
C HIS A 11 2.99 -14.45 -4.22
N ALA A 12 4.15 -14.22 -4.82
CA ALA A 12 4.31 -14.00 -6.23
C ALA A 12 4.91 -15.25 -6.89
N ALA A 13 4.19 -15.85 -7.85
CA ALA A 13 4.62 -17.08 -8.52
C ALA A 13 5.94 -16.85 -9.30
N PRO A 14 6.95 -17.74 -9.19
CA PRO A 14 8.32 -17.48 -9.68
C PRO A 14 8.45 -17.13 -11.17
N ASN A 15 7.45 -17.50 -11.98
CA ASN A 15 7.47 -17.31 -13.43
C ASN A 15 6.66 -16.10 -13.91
N GLU A 16 5.95 -15.40 -13.03
CA GLU A 16 5.06 -14.30 -13.43
C GLU A 16 5.60 -12.93 -13.05
N ILE A 17 6.64 -12.79 -12.23
CA ILE A 17 6.99 -11.49 -11.64
C ILE A 17 8.17 -10.77 -12.30
N ASN A 18 8.04 -9.45 -12.39
CA ASN A 18 9.08 -8.51 -12.81
C ASN A 18 9.98 -8.05 -11.66
N PHE A 19 10.12 -8.83 -10.59
CA PHE A 19 11.13 -8.57 -9.55
C PHE A 19 11.71 -9.88 -9.02
N SER A 20 12.86 -9.77 -8.36
CA SER A 20 13.44 -10.82 -7.51
C SER A 20 13.62 -10.28 -6.10
N ALA A 21 13.40 -11.15 -5.12
CA ALA A 21 13.67 -10.87 -3.72
C ALA A 21 14.62 -11.93 -3.19
N THR A 22 15.81 -11.53 -2.73
CA THR A 22 16.84 -12.45 -2.27
C THR A 22 17.18 -12.16 -0.81
N SER A 23 17.11 -13.20 0.02
CA SER A 23 17.54 -13.15 1.42
C SER A 23 18.92 -13.77 1.57
N SER A 24 19.84 -13.06 2.21
CA SER A 24 21.18 -13.53 2.57
C SER A 24 21.38 -13.48 4.09
N SER A 25 22.53 -13.93 4.59
CA SER A 25 22.88 -13.80 6.01
C SER A 25 22.89 -12.34 6.48
N ASN A 26 23.26 -11.40 5.61
CA ASN A 26 23.52 -10.00 5.98
C ASN A 26 22.56 -8.98 5.37
N SER A 27 21.68 -9.39 4.45
CA SER A 27 20.77 -8.45 3.79
C SER A 27 19.52 -9.13 3.23
N PHE A 28 18.55 -8.29 2.89
CA PHE A 28 17.42 -8.59 2.04
C PHE A 28 17.43 -7.61 0.87
N VAL A 29 17.39 -8.13 -0.36
CA VAL A 29 17.53 -7.34 -1.58
C VAL A 29 16.30 -7.52 -2.44
N VAL A 30 15.75 -6.41 -2.92
CA VAL A 30 14.67 -6.37 -3.91
C VAL A 30 15.21 -5.73 -5.17
N GLU A 31 15.05 -6.43 -6.29
CA GLU A 31 15.49 -5.96 -7.61
C GLU A 31 14.36 -6.13 -8.62
N SER A 32 13.95 -5.02 -9.24
CA SER A 32 12.97 -5.04 -10.32
C SER A 32 13.67 -5.26 -11.68
N LYS A 33 13.00 -5.95 -12.59
CA LYS A 33 13.39 -6.07 -14.00
C LYS A 33 13.03 -4.82 -14.81
N LEU A 34 12.32 -3.86 -14.22
CA LEU A 34 11.91 -2.62 -14.86
C LEU A 34 13.02 -1.57 -14.78
N GLU A 35 13.38 -0.95 -15.91
CA GLU A 35 14.49 0.02 -16.00
C GLU A 35 14.34 1.25 -15.09
N ASN A 36 13.12 1.59 -14.68
CA ASN A 36 12.80 2.78 -13.90
C ASN A 36 12.48 2.48 -12.42
N VAL A 37 12.84 1.30 -11.92
CA VAL A 37 12.64 0.91 -10.52
C VAL A 37 13.99 0.54 -9.92
N ASN A 38 14.40 1.30 -8.90
CA ASN A 38 15.70 1.12 -8.27
C ASN A 38 15.79 -0.20 -7.49
N ARG A 39 16.98 -0.81 -7.48
CA ARG A 39 17.33 -1.87 -6.54
C ARG A 39 17.33 -1.33 -5.11
N VAL A 40 16.71 -2.05 -4.19
CA VAL A 40 16.63 -1.67 -2.78
C VAL A 40 17.29 -2.76 -1.92
N GLU A 41 18.15 -2.33 -1.00
CA GLU A 41 18.85 -3.23 -0.07
C GLU A 41 18.63 -2.83 1.39
N LEU A 42 18.07 -3.77 2.13
CA LEU A 42 17.91 -3.75 3.58
C LEU A 42 19.03 -4.56 4.22
N THR A 43 19.97 -3.90 4.87
CA THR A 43 21.07 -4.56 5.61
C THR A 43 20.57 -5.18 6.92
N SER A 44 21.36 -6.04 7.57
CA SER A 44 21.02 -6.54 8.92
C SER A 44 20.73 -5.42 9.91
N ALA A 45 21.50 -4.33 9.88
CA ALA A 45 21.24 -3.18 10.73
C ALA A 45 19.88 -2.52 10.43
N ASP A 46 19.49 -2.45 9.15
CA ASP A 46 18.17 -1.95 8.76
C ASP A 46 17.05 -2.88 9.25
N LEU A 47 17.26 -4.19 9.15
CA LEU A 47 16.28 -5.19 9.57
C LEU A 47 16.11 -5.19 11.09
N ASP A 48 17.21 -5.03 11.84
CA ASP A 48 17.22 -4.91 13.30
C ASP A 48 16.54 -3.60 13.74
N ASP A 49 16.76 -2.51 13.01
CA ASP A 49 16.08 -1.24 13.25
C ASP A 49 14.57 -1.36 13.02
N LEU A 50 14.16 -1.92 11.87
CA LEU A 50 12.75 -2.17 11.56
C LEU A 50 12.08 -3.06 12.60
N GLN A 51 12.80 -4.03 13.16
CA GLN A 51 12.28 -4.93 14.18
C GLN A 51 11.93 -4.20 15.49
N LYS A 52 12.63 -3.11 15.83
CA LYS A 52 12.30 -2.27 17.00
C LYS A 52 11.01 -1.50 16.82
N HIS A 53 10.57 -1.33 15.57
CA HIS A 53 9.37 -0.57 15.20
C HIS A 53 8.22 -1.48 14.75
N VAL A 54 8.25 -2.75 15.13
CA VAL A 54 7.13 -3.67 14.94
C VAL A 54 6.04 -3.34 15.95
N VAL A 55 4.83 -3.14 15.45
CA VAL A 55 3.64 -2.86 16.25
C VAL A 55 2.50 -3.79 15.83
N PHE A 56 1.50 -3.95 16.69
CA PHE A 56 0.29 -4.69 16.34
C PHE A 56 -0.62 -3.78 15.53
N CYS A 57 -0.84 -4.13 14.25
CA CYS A 57 -1.70 -3.38 13.34
C CYS A 57 -2.97 -4.17 13.05
N HIS A 58 -4.07 -3.46 12.77
CA HIS A 58 -5.34 -4.05 12.35
C HIS A 58 -5.32 -4.57 10.91
N ASP A 59 -4.51 -3.93 10.04
CA ASP A 59 -4.37 -4.15 8.59
C ASP A 59 -5.64 -3.91 7.74
N ASP A 60 -6.85 -4.03 8.31
CA ASP A 60 -8.12 -3.71 7.65
C ASP A 60 -8.93 -2.58 8.33
N LEU A 61 -8.29 -1.44 8.60
CA LEU A 61 -8.92 -0.32 9.33
C LEU A 61 -9.81 0.56 8.44
N GLU A 62 -10.74 -0.08 7.73
CA GLU A 62 -11.74 0.59 6.89
C GLU A 62 -12.88 1.21 7.72
N PRO A 63 -13.62 2.23 7.20
CA PRO A 63 -14.74 2.84 7.91
C PRO A 63 -15.79 1.84 8.42
N ARG A 64 -16.05 0.76 7.69
CA ARG A 64 -16.97 -0.32 8.09
C ARG A 64 -16.56 -1.03 9.39
N ASN A 65 -15.26 -1.02 9.71
CA ASN A 65 -14.65 -1.69 10.85
C ASN A 65 -14.47 -0.75 12.06
N ILE A 66 -14.93 0.50 11.95
CA ILE A 66 -14.87 1.50 13.03
C ILE A 66 -16.30 1.81 13.49
N LEU A 67 -16.66 1.30 14.67
CA LEU A 67 -17.93 1.63 15.30
C LEU A 67 -17.82 2.99 15.97
N ILE A 68 -18.80 3.86 15.74
CA ILE A 68 -18.87 5.18 16.37
C ILE A 68 -20.10 5.28 17.28
N LYS A 69 -19.95 6.01 18.37
CA LYS A 69 -21.02 6.32 19.32
C LYS A 69 -21.09 7.82 19.52
N ARG A 70 -22.30 8.36 19.54
CA ARG A 70 -22.54 9.77 19.86
C ARG A 70 -22.41 10.00 21.36
N ASP A 71 -21.78 11.09 21.75
CA ASP A 71 -21.79 11.53 23.14
C ASP A 71 -23.25 11.80 23.56
N GLY A 72 -23.64 11.32 24.74
CA GLY A 72 -24.98 11.50 25.28
C GLY A 72 -25.24 12.94 25.74
N THR A 73 -24.20 13.77 25.76
CA THR A 73 -24.33 15.21 25.99
C THR A 73 -24.79 15.93 24.72
N HIS A 74 -25.54 17.04 24.87
CA HIS A 74 -25.99 17.91 23.75
C HIS A 74 -24.83 18.53 22.93
N SER A 75 -23.58 18.17 23.21
CA SER A 75 -22.39 18.61 22.47
C SER A 75 -22.35 18.10 21.03
N GLY A 76 -23.11 17.04 20.72
CA GLY A 76 -23.21 16.48 19.36
C GLY A 76 -21.94 15.81 18.84
N LYS A 77 -20.94 15.58 19.70
CA LYS A 77 -19.65 14.96 19.33
C LYS A 77 -19.79 13.45 19.13
N TRP A 78 -18.99 12.90 18.22
CA TRP A 78 -18.88 11.47 17.95
C TRP A 78 -17.56 10.94 18.48
N HIS A 79 -17.59 9.73 19.03
CA HIS A 79 -16.42 9.02 19.53
C HIS A 79 -16.33 7.65 18.88
N VAL A 80 -15.11 7.16 18.68
CA VAL A 80 -14.89 5.75 18.35
C VAL A 80 -15.35 4.91 19.54
N ALA A 81 -16.30 4.02 19.30
CA ALA A 81 -16.85 3.11 20.28
C ALA A 81 -16.06 1.80 20.33
N ALA A 82 -15.68 1.27 19.16
CA ALA A 82 -14.89 0.06 19.02
C ALA A 82 -14.25 -0.01 17.62
N ILE A 83 -13.15 -0.75 17.52
CA ILE A 83 -12.61 -1.25 16.26
C ILE A 83 -12.89 -2.76 16.24
N ILE A 84 -13.47 -3.25 15.15
CA ILE A 84 -13.90 -4.65 14.99
C ILE A 84 -13.22 -5.26 13.76
N ASP A 85 -13.39 -6.58 13.59
CA ASP A 85 -12.92 -7.32 12.42
C ASP A 85 -11.39 -7.47 12.33
N TRP A 86 -10.82 -8.01 13.41
CA TRP A 86 -9.37 -8.15 13.63
C TRP A 86 -8.73 -9.33 12.86
N GLU A 87 -9.42 -9.93 11.89
CA GLU A 87 -8.94 -11.16 11.23
C GLU A 87 -7.66 -10.95 10.40
N MET A 88 -7.43 -9.72 9.92
CA MET A 88 -6.22 -9.31 9.21
C MET A 88 -5.13 -8.77 10.14
N ALA A 89 -5.38 -8.73 11.46
CA ALA A 89 -4.46 -8.10 12.39
C ALA A 89 -3.17 -8.92 12.58
N GLY A 90 -2.06 -8.22 12.76
CA GLY A 90 -0.75 -8.85 12.87
C GLY A 90 0.34 -7.91 13.36
N PHE A 91 1.52 -8.47 13.60
CA PHE A 91 2.70 -7.71 14.00
C PHE A 91 3.51 -7.34 12.77
N PHE A 92 3.50 -6.05 12.44
CA PHE A 92 4.15 -5.53 11.25
C PHE A 92 5.04 -4.34 11.59
N PRO A 93 6.09 -4.08 10.80
CA PRO A 93 6.80 -2.81 10.91
C PRO A 93 5.78 -1.67 10.70
N PHE A 94 5.74 -0.68 11.59
CA PHE A 94 4.77 0.41 11.48
C PHE A 94 4.81 1.11 10.09
N ALA A 95 6.00 1.19 9.48
CA ALA A 95 6.18 1.72 8.15
C ALA A 95 5.47 0.92 7.05
N TYR A 96 5.34 -0.40 7.18
CA TYR A 96 4.55 -1.22 6.25
C TYR A 96 3.08 -0.79 6.27
N TYR A 97 2.51 -0.69 7.47
CA TYR A 97 1.11 -0.32 7.65
C TYR A 97 0.82 1.12 7.20
N ALA A 98 1.76 2.05 7.45
CA ALA A 98 1.66 3.45 7.05
C ALA A 98 1.74 3.66 5.53
N LEU A 99 2.46 2.81 4.78
CA LEU A 99 2.63 2.97 3.32
C LEU A 99 1.29 2.91 2.58
N PHE A 100 0.44 1.96 2.97
CA PHE A 100 -0.79 1.65 2.25
C PHE A 100 -1.99 2.42 2.77
N LYS A 101 -1.92 2.96 3.99
CA LYS A 101 -3.03 3.66 4.65
C LYS A 101 -2.91 5.18 4.64
N GLU A 102 -1.70 5.78 4.59
CA GLU A 102 -1.52 7.22 4.76
C GLU A 102 -0.35 7.82 3.94
N GLN A 103 -0.33 9.16 3.79
CA GLN A 103 0.91 9.88 3.45
C GLN A 103 1.90 9.72 4.60
N SER A 104 2.80 8.76 4.49
CA SER A 104 3.67 8.29 5.58
C SER A 104 4.70 9.34 6.06
N ARG A 105 4.85 10.48 5.37
CA ARG A 105 5.82 11.54 5.70
C ARG A 105 5.71 12.05 7.14
N HIS A 106 4.50 12.20 7.66
CA HIS A 106 4.28 12.73 9.01
C HIS A 106 4.30 11.62 10.09
N LEU A 107 4.07 10.36 9.69
CA LEU A 107 4.10 9.20 10.57
C LEU A 107 5.51 8.63 10.76
N LEU A 108 6.34 8.73 9.73
CA LEU A 108 7.70 8.23 9.75
C LEU A 108 8.65 9.36 10.11
N ALA A 109 9.28 9.26 11.28
CA ALA A 109 10.27 10.21 11.78
C ALA A 109 11.58 10.29 10.92
N GLY A 110 11.56 9.83 9.66
CA GLY A 110 12.70 9.88 8.75
C GLY A 110 13.75 8.79 8.98
N GLY A 111 13.42 7.73 9.72
CA GLY A 111 14.32 6.58 9.89
C GLY A 111 14.72 5.98 8.55
N LYS A 112 16.03 5.89 8.27
CA LYS A 112 16.57 5.42 6.98
C LYS A 112 16.06 4.03 6.61
N SER A 113 15.93 3.15 7.60
CA SER A 113 15.48 1.77 7.40
C SER A 113 13.99 1.68 7.08
N ALA A 114 13.17 2.57 7.65
CA ALA A 114 11.77 2.71 7.27
C ALA A 114 11.62 3.18 5.82
N ILE A 115 12.41 4.19 5.40
CA ILE A 115 12.39 4.67 4.00
C ILE A 115 12.73 3.54 3.03
N LYS A 116 13.80 2.79 3.31
CA LYS A 116 14.18 1.62 2.50
C LYS A 116 13.08 0.55 2.44
N LEU A 117 12.37 0.31 3.55
CA LEU A 117 11.24 -0.62 3.54
C LEU A 117 10.15 -0.13 2.59
N LEU A 118 9.79 1.15 2.65
CA LEU A 118 8.80 1.70 1.74
C LEU A 118 9.24 1.62 0.27
N GLU A 119 10.51 1.90 -0.03
CA GLU A 119 11.06 1.79 -1.38
C GLU A 119 10.99 0.35 -1.89
N ALA A 120 11.32 -0.62 -1.04
CA ALA A 120 11.24 -2.04 -1.37
C ALA A 120 9.80 -2.47 -1.65
N LEU A 121 8.85 -2.09 -0.80
CA LEU A 121 7.43 -2.39 -0.99
C LEU A 121 6.87 -1.76 -2.27
N ARG A 122 7.25 -0.51 -2.57
CA ARG A 122 6.89 0.15 -3.83
C ARG A 122 7.48 -0.56 -5.04
N ALA A 123 8.74 -1.01 -4.96
CA ALA A 123 9.37 -1.76 -6.05
C ALA A 123 8.64 -3.07 -6.33
N MET A 124 8.25 -3.82 -5.27
CA MET A 124 7.43 -5.02 -5.41
C MET A 124 6.07 -4.71 -6.06
N ASP A 125 5.33 -3.73 -5.51
CA ASP A 125 3.99 -3.35 -5.98
C ASP A 125 3.96 -2.94 -7.47
N VAL A 126 4.89 -2.06 -7.88
CA VAL A 126 5.00 -1.61 -9.28
C VAL A 126 5.37 -2.77 -10.20
N SER A 127 6.23 -3.68 -9.76
CA SER A 127 6.62 -4.84 -10.54
C SER A 127 5.50 -5.85 -10.73
N GLU A 128 4.66 -6.07 -9.71
CA GLU A 128 3.51 -6.97 -9.81
C GLU A 128 2.39 -6.40 -10.69
N LYS A 129 2.06 -5.12 -10.52
CA LYS A 129 0.91 -4.50 -11.21
C LYS A 129 1.10 -4.28 -12.70
N ARG A 130 2.32 -4.46 -13.23
CA ARG A 130 2.59 -4.38 -14.69
C ARG A 130 2.27 -5.67 -15.45
N LEU A 131 1.81 -6.71 -14.77
CA LEU A 131 1.43 -7.96 -15.39
C LEU A 131 -0.01 -7.92 -15.87
N PRO A 132 -0.30 -8.48 -17.06
CA PRO A 132 -1.69 -8.74 -17.47
C PRO A 132 -2.39 -9.57 -16.40
N THR A 133 -3.57 -9.14 -16.00
CA THR A 133 -4.35 -9.81 -14.97
C THR A 133 -5.83 -9.75 -15.31
N GLU A 134 -6.55 -10.80 -14.94
CA GLU A 134 -8.01 -10.88 -15.00
C GLU A 134 -8.65 -10.35 -13.71
N ASN A 135 -7.84 -9.97 -12.72
CA ASN A 135 -8.34 -9.38 -11.48
C ASN A 135 -8.87 -7.96 -11.73
N VAL A 136 -10.15 -7.75 -11.42
CA VAL A 136 -10.88 -6.49 -11.62
C VAL A 136 -10.21 -5.34 -10.87
N ASP A 137 -9.86 -5.53 -9.59
CA ASP A 137 -9.25 -4.50 -8.75
C ASP A 137 -7.89 -4.02 -9.29
N ARG A 138 -7.09 -4.97 -9.80
CA ARG A 138 -5.79 -4.65 -10.41
C ARG A 138 -5.91 -3.85 -11.72
N ARG A 139 -7.06 -3.88 -12.41
CA ARG A 139 -7.37 -3.01 -13.55
C ARG A 139 -8.07 -1.73 -13.15
N PHE A 140 -8.87 -1.77 -12.08
CA PHE A 140 -9.59 -0.63 -11.54
C PHE A 140 -8.64 0.43 -11.03
N GLN A 141 -7.66 0.04 -10.22
CA GLN A 141 -6.78 0.98 -9.56
C GLN A 141 -6.00 1.87 -10.55
N PRO A 142 -5.32 1.37 -11.60
CA PRO A 142 -4.66 2.24 -12.60
C PRO A 142 -5.59 3.27 -13.25
N ARG A 143 -6.81 2.87 -13.62
CA ARG A 143 -7.79 3.78 -14.22
C ARG A 143 -8.31 4.81 -13.23
N TRP A 144 -8.55 4.39 -12.00
CA TRP A 144 -8.94 5.31 -10.92
C TRP A 144 -7.84 6.34 -10.66
N LEU A 145 -6.57 5.92 -10.63
CA LEU A 145 -5.42 6.80 -10.44
C LEU A 145 -5.28 7.81 -11.59
N GLU A 146 -5.45 7.36 -12.84
CA GLU A 146 -5.44 8.23 -14.01
C GLU A 146 -6.56 9.28 -13.95
N ARG A 147 -7.78 8.83 -13.60
CA ARG A 147 -8.97 9.66 -13.45
C ARG A 147 -8.82 10.70 -12.34
N GLU A 148 -8.22 10.32 -11.21
CA GLU A 148 -7.88 11.23 -10.09
C GLU A 148 -6.66 12.11 -10.36
N LYS A 149 -5.96 11.88 -11.49
CA LYS A 149 -4.72 12.55 -11.87
C LYS A 149 -3.68 12.48 -10.76
N VAL A 150 -3.55 11.32 -10.15
CA VAL A 150 -2.54 11.06 -9.12
C VAL A 150 -1.35 10.31 -9.72
N GLU A 151 -0.21 10.52 -9.11
CA GLU A 151 1.03 9.81 -9.42
C GLU A 151 1.78 9.52 -8.13
N PHE A 152 2.68 8.55 -8.17
CA PHE A 152 3.58 8.36 -7.04
C PHE A 152 4.56 9.54 -6.97
N SER A 153 4.70 10.10 -5.78
CA SER A 153 5.76 11.08 -5.50
C SER A 153 7.14 10.46 -5.70
N SER A 154 8.13 11.28 -6.04
CA SER A 154 9.54 10.87 -6.00
C SER A 154 10.00 10.57 -4.57
N ASP A 155 9.43 11.26 -3.59
CA ASP A 155 9.58 10.94 -2.17
C ASP A 155 8.55 9.87 -1.80
N VAL A 156 9.02 8.65 -1.61
CA VAL A 156 8.19 7.49 -1.24
C VAL A 156 7.34 7.72 0.00
N ARG A 157 7.74 8.62 0.90
CA ARG A 157 6.98 8.95 2.11
C ARG A 157 5.69 9.72 1.83
N ASP A 158 5.56 10.34 0.66
CA ASP A 158 4.32 11.02 0.27
C ASP A 158 3.30 10.07 -0.36
N GLY A 159 3.72 8.86 -0.73
CA GLY A 159 2.86 7.92 -1.44
C GLY A 159 2.31 8.50 -2.74
N TRP A 160 0.99 8.49 -2.89
CA TRP A 160 0.28 9.06 -4.04
C TRP A 160 0.00 10.55 -3.82
N VAL A 161 0.42 11.36 -4.78
CA VAL A 161 0.20 12.81 -4.81
C VAL A 161 -0.55 13.19 -6.06
N ARG A 162 -1.35 14.27 -6.00
CA ARG A 162 -1.94 14.82 -7.23
C ARG A 162 -0.83 15.40 -8.11
N LYS A 163 -0.95 15.15 -9.42
CA LYS A 163 -0.06 15.75 -10.43
C LYS A 163 -0.09 17.27 -10.31
N ALA A 164 1.06 17.91 -10.44
CA ALA A 164 1.18 19.37 -10.32
C ALA A 164 0.28 20.13 -11.33
N ASN A 165 -0.03 19.52 -12.47
CA ASN A 165 -0.90 20.06 -13.52
C ASN A 165 -2.32 19.47 -13.50
N ALA A 166 -2.76 18.85 -12.40
CA ALA A 166 -4.05 18.18 -12.33
C ALA A 166 -5.25 19.15 -12.52
N GLY A 167 -5.10 20.42 -12.11
CA GLY A 167 -6.19 21.39 -12.06
C GLY A 167 -7.31 20.93 -11.11
N ASP A 168 -8.53 21.43 -11.32
CA ASP A 168 -9.70 20.95 -10.58
C ASP A 168 -10.11 19.57 -11.09
N VAL A 169 -9.82 18.56 -10.27
CA VAL A 169 -10.33 17.20 -10.45
C VAL A 169 -11.73 17.15 -9.83
N ARG A 170 -12.74 16.81 -10.64
CA ARG A 170 -14.11 16.66 -10.14
C ARG A 170 -14.17 15.59 -9.05
N ILE A 171 -15.11 15.72 -8.12
CA ILE A 171 -15.37 14.69 -7.11
C ILE A 171 -16.11 13.53 -7.79
N PHE A 172 -15.52 12.33 -7.75
CA PHE A 172 -16.16 11.12 -8.27
C PHE A 172 -17.07 10.50 -7.21
N THR A 173 -18.27 10.15 -7.63
CA THR A 173 -19.29 9.53 -6.78
C THR A 173 -19.10 8.02 -6.72
N LYS A 174 -19.81 7.35 -5.82
CA LYS A 174 -19.89 5.89 -5.81
C LYS A 174 -20.37 5.36 -7.17
N GLN A 175 -21.37 6.00 -7.77
CA GLN A 175 -21.90 5.60 -9.06
C GLN A 175 -20.86 5.69 -10.18
N ASP A 176 -19.97 6.70 -10.16
CA ASP A 176 -18.84 6.78 -11.10
C ASP A 176 -17.85 5.62 -10.93
N ASN A 177 -17.67 5.10 -9.71
CA ASN A 177 -16.85 3.91 -9.46
C ASN A 177 -17.55 2.64 -9.94
N ASP A 178 -18.85 2.49 -9.66
CA ASP A 178 -19.63 1.33 -10.11
C ASP A 178 -19.63 1.23 -11.66
N TYR A 179 -19.69 2.37 -12.37
CA TYR A 179 -19.55 2.39 -13.82
C TYR A 179 -18.17 1.96 -14.30
N LEU A 180 -17.11 2.45 -13.66
CA LEU A 180 -15.73 2.09 -14.01
C LEU A 180 -15.47 0.59 -13.81
N GLU A 181 -15.98 0.03 -12.71
CA GLU A 181 -15.91 -1.41 -12.44
C GLU A 181 -16.67 -2.20 -13.50
N MET A 182 -17.89 -1.77 -13.87
CA MET A 182 -18.69 -2.42 -14.90
C MET A 182 -18.03 -2.39 -16.29
N GLU A 183 -17.32 -1.32 -16.64
CA GLU A 183 -16.52 -1.27 -17.87
C GLU A 183 -15.40 -2.32 -17.86
N ILE A 184 -14.71 -2.47 -16.73
CA ILE A 184 -13.64 -3.47 -16.57
C ILE A 184 -14.21 -4.88 -16.65
N LEU A 185 -15.36 -5.15 -16.02
CA LEU A 185 -16.04 -6.44 -16.08
C LEU A 185 -16.41 -6.82 -17.52
N LYS A 186 -16.91 -5.87 -18.31
CA LYS A 186 -17.22 -6.08 -19.74
C LYS A 186 -15.98 -6.40 -20.57
N GLU A 187 -14.89 -5.67 -20.35
CA GLU A 187 -13.62 -5.91 -21.06
C GLU A 187 -13.01 -7.28 -20.75
N LEU A 188 -13.22 -7.77 -19.52
CA LEU A 188 -12.82 -9.10 -19.09
C LEU A 188 -13.79 -10.20 -19.56
N GLY A 189 -14.94 -9.82 -20.15
CA GLY A 189 -15.95 -10.76 -20.63
C GLY A 189 -16.76 -11.44 -19.53
N TYR A 190 -16.79 -10.86 -18.33
CA TYR A 190 -17.59 -11.39 -17.22
C TYR A 190 -19.08 -11.04 -17.33
N VAL A 191 -19.42 -9.97 -18.05
CA VAL A 191 -20.78 -9.45 -18.27
C VAL A 191 -20.97 -8.89 -19.67
#